data_AF-A4YYC6-F1
#
_entry.id   AF-A4YYC6-F1
#
_cell.length_a   1.000
_cell.length_b   1.000
_cell.length_c   1.000
_cell.angle_alpha   90.00
_cell.angle_beta   90.00
_cell.angle_gamma   90.00
#
_symmetry.space_group_name_H-M   'P 1'
#
loop_
_entity.id
_entity.type
_entity.pdbx_description
1 polymer ?
#
loop_
_entity_poly.entity_id
_entity_poly.type
_entity_poly.pdbx_seq_one_letter_code
_entity_poly.pdbx_strand_id
1 'polypeptide(L)'
;MKRGGLRLRLVRPRAVSGDQTTMTTDLTTAYLDDVVARAVSAPVLPREPWADALPNDCHTNAENFAQLSPEYAVVRGWLVNSGHWLMPHSVVRHIPSGRLIDVTPDPSNSSHPFVEHCGTERDFAILRHGRDGGWLHPPFGMEVRAK
;
A
#
# COMPACT_ATOMS: atom_id res chain seq x y z
N MET A 1 -6.45 10.24 67.51
CA MET A 1 -7.30 9.97 66.32
C MET A 1 -6.40 9.82 65.10
N LYS A 2 -6.30 8.63 64.51
CA LYS A 2 -5.45 8.32 63.34
C LYS A 2 -6.30 8.45 62.06
N ARG A 3 -5.88 9.27 61.09
CA ARG A 3 -6.53 9.37 59.77
C ARG A 3 -5.93 8.31 58.83
N GLY A 4 -6.77 7.38 58.37
CA GLY A 4 -6.40 6.32 57.43
C GLY A 4 -6.24 6.85 56.01
N GLY A 5 -5.18 6.40 55.33
CA GLY A 5 -4.88 6.73 53.95
C GLY A 5 -5.74 5.92 52.97
N LEU A 6 -6.37 6.63 52.02
CA LEU A 6 -7.12 6.06 50.91
C LEU A 6 -6.13 5.70 49.77
N ARG A 7 -5.91 4.42 49.49
CA ARG A 7 -5.16 3.97 48.30
C ARG A 7 -6.10 3.86 47.10
N LEU A 8 -5.96 4.77 46.13
CA LEU A 8 -6.51 4.62 44.78
C LEU A 8 -5.91 3.40 44.10
N ARG A 9 -6.74 2.41 43.75
CA ARG A 9 -6.35 1.29 42.89
C ARG A 9 -6.40 1.74 41.44
N LEU A 10 -5.24 1.82 40.80
CA LEU A 10 -5.11 2.04 39.36
C LEU A 10 -5.66 0.79 38.63
N VAL A 11 -6.81 0.92 37.97
CA VAL A 11 -7.35 -0.13 37.09
C VAL A 11 -6.52 -0.11 35.81
N ARG A 12 -5.75 -1.17 35.56
CA ARG A 12 -5.00 -1.31 34.30
C ARG A 12 -5.99 -1.60 33.16
N PRO A 13 -5.89 -0.92 32.00
CA PRO A 13 -6.70 -1.26 30.84
C PRO A 13 -6.34 -2.66 30.34
N ARG A 14 -7.37 -3.44 30.04
CA ARG A 14 -7.29 -4.79 29.50
C ARG A 14 -6.79 -4.67 28.05
N ALA A 15 -5.65 -5.27 27.73
CA ALA A 15 -5.16 -5.35 26.36
C ALA A 15 -6.19 -6.09 25.51
N VAL A 16 -6.75 -5.41 24.51
CA VAL A 16 -7.58 -6.03 23.48
C VAL A 16 -6.61 -6.72 22.53
N SER A 17 -6.59 -8.05 22.57
CA SER A 17 -5.84 -8.87 21.61
C SER A 17 -6.49 -8.67 20.23
N GLY A 18 -5.87 -7.85 19.39
CA GLY A 18 -6.23 -7.73 17.99
C GLY A 18 -5.98 -9.06 17.30
N ASP A 19 -7.03 -9.61 16.70
CA ASP A 19 -6.97 -10.80 15.86
C ASP A 19 -5.97 -10.52 14.72
N GLN A 20 -4.90 -11.32 14.67
CA GLN A 20 -3.92 -11.26 13.60
C GLN A 20 -4.34 -12.27 12.53
N THR A 21 -5.30 -11.89 11.71
CA THR A 21 -5.66 -12.66 10.53
C THR A 21 -4.48 -12.63 9.56
N THR A 22 -3.74 -13.73 9.49
CA THR A 22 -2.69 -13.95 8.50
C THR A 22 -3.34 -14.32 7.17
N MET A 23 -3.05 -13.55 6.10
CA MET A 23 -3.45 -13.92 4.74
C MET A 23 -2.75 -15.22 4.33
N THR A 24 -3.48 -16.19 3.81
CA THR A 24 -2.89 -17.41 3.26
C THR A 24 -2.23 -17.11 1.91
N THR A 25 -1.29 -17.98 1.49
CA THR A 25 -0.63 -17.87 0.18
C THR A 25 -1.65 -17.87 -0.96
N ASP A 26 -2.70 -18.70 -0.87
CA ASP A 26 -3.74 -18.80 -1.89
C ASP A 26 -4.56 -17.52 -2.04
N LEU A 27 -4.92 -16.87 -0.91
CA LEU A 27 -5.62 -15.59 -0.92
C LEU A 27 -4.75 -14.46 -1.46
N THR A 28 -3.44 -14.51 -1.17
CA THR A 28 -2.46 -13.56 -1.72
C THR A 28 -2.37 -13.70 -3.23
N THR A 29 -2.28 -14.94 -3.73
CA THR A 29 -2.24 -15.20 -5.18
C THR A 29 -3.51 -14.74 -5.88
N ALA A 30 -4.68 -15.14 -5.38
CA ALA A 30 -5.96 -14.72 -5.96
C ALA A 30 -6.12 -13.19 -6.00
N TYR A 31 -5.64 -12.49 -4.97
CA TYR A 31 -5.65 -11.02 -4.95
C TYR A 31 -4.73 -10.42 -6.04
N LEU A 32 -3.53 -10.97 -6.22
CA LEU A 32 -2.59 -10.44 -7.21
C LEU A 32 -3.00 -10.78 -8.65
N ASP A 33 -3.64 -11.94 -8.87
CA ASP A 33 -4.29 -12.28 -10.14
C ASP A 33 -5.43 -11.29 -10.47
N ASP A 34 -6.24 -10.90 -9.48
CA ASP A 34 -7.25 -9.86 -9.64
C ASP A 34 -6.63 -8.49 -10.00
N VAL A 35 -5.53 -8.10 -9.35
CA VAL A 35 -4.80 -6.87 -9.69
C VAL A 35 -4.35 -6.90 -11.16
N VAL A 36 -3.79 -8.02 -11.62
CA VAL A 36 -3.39 -8.23 -13.02
C VAL A 36 -4.59 -8.11 -13.95
N ALA A 37 -5.71 -8.74 -13.61
CA ALA A 37 -6.92 -8.68 -14.43
C ALA A 37 -7.46 -7.25 -14.56
N ARG A 38 -7.50 -6.49 -13.45
CA ARG A 38 -7.94 -5.08 -13.45
C ARG A 38 -6.99 -4.15 -14.21
N ALA A 39 -5.71 -4.51 -14.32
CA ALA A 39 -4.72 -3.72 -15.05
C ALA A 39 -5.06 -3.53 -16.53
N VAL A 40 -5.80 -4.47 -17.14
CA VAL A 40 -6.22 -4.43 -18.56
C VAL A 40 -7.03 -3.17 -18.88
N SER A 41 -7.80 -2.66 -17.92
CA SER A 41 -8.62 -1.45 -18.05
C SER A 41 -8.13 -0.28 -17.21
N ALA A 42 -7.01 -0.42 -16.50
CA ALA A 42 -6.52 0.59 -15.58
C ALA A 42 -5.81 1.72 -16.35
N PRO A 43 -5.91 2.97 -15.87
CA PRO A 43 -5.27 4.10 -16.51
C PRO A 43 -3.76 4.09 -16.25
N VAL A 44 -2.99 4.58 -17.23
CA VAL A 44 -1.66 5.14 -16.96
C VAL A 44 -1.88 6.54 -16.39
N LEU A 45 -1.30 6.80 -15.22
CA LEU A 45 -1.49 8.07 -14.53
C LEU A 45 -0.55 9.15 -15.07
N PRO A 46 -0.99 10.43 -15.10
CA PRO A 46 -0.08 11.53 -15.35
C PRO A 46 0.97 11.59 -14.23
N ARG A 47 2.23 11.81 -14.62
CA ARG A 47 3.34 11.98 -13.70
C ARG A 47 3.61 13.47 -13.51
N GLU A 48 3.43 13.93 -12.27
CA GLU A 48 3.58 15.32 -11.86
C GLU A 48 4.52 15.34 -10.63
N PRO A 49 5.83 15.14 -10.82
CA PRO A 49 6.76 15.01 -9.70
C PRO A 49 6.75 16.25 -8.83
N TRP A 50 6.61 16.04 -7.52
CA TRP A 50 6.77 17.10 -6.54
C TRP A 50 8.27 17.38 -6.32
N ALA A 51 8.62 18.65 -6.05
CA ALA A 51 10.01 19.11 -6.02
C ALA A 51 10.90 18.35 -5.01
N ASP A 52 10.35 17.99 -3.85
CA ASP A 52 11.09 17.31 -2.78
C ASP A 52 10.93 15.78 -2.85
N ALA A 53 10.28 15.26 -3.88
CA ALA A 53 10.05 13.83 -4.03
C ALA A 53 11.33 13.10 -4.47
N LEU A 54 11.55 11.90 -3.91
CA LEU A 54 12.70 11.07 -4.22
C LEU A 54 12.33 9.92 -5.17
N PRO A 55 13.17 9.57 -6.16
CA PRO A 55 12.94 8.38 -6.98
C PRO A 55 12.84 7.12 -6.11
N ASN A 56 11.91 6.22 -6.47
CA ASN A 56 11.66 4.96 -5.75
C ASN A 56 11.14 5.10 -4.30
N ASP A 57 10.78 6.31 -3.83
CA ASP A 57 10.21 6.53 -2.49
C ASP A 57 8.71 6.87 -2.54
N CYS A 58 7.96 6.11 -3.33
CA CYS A 58 6.60 6.46 -3.74
C CYS A 58 5.60 6.61 -2.58
N HIS A 59 5.75 5.80 -1.52
CA HIS A 59 4.90 5.86 -0.34
C HIS A 59 5.13 7.14 0.46
N THR A 60 6.39 7.44 0.80
CA THR A 60 6.78 8.63 1.55
C THR A 60 6.49 9.90 0.76
N ASN A 61 6.74 9.90 -0.56
CA ASN A 61 6.44 11.04 -1.43
C ASN A 61 4.95 11.39 -1.41
N ALA A 62 4.08 10.38 -1.58
CA ALA A 62 2.63 10.58 -1.58
C ALA A 62 2.13 11.08 -0.20
N GLU A 63 2.65 10.51 0.89
CA GLU A 63 2.32 10.91 2.25
C GLU A 63 2.72 12.35 2.55
N ASN A 64 3.96 12.72 2.24
CA ASN A 64 4.47 14.08 2.44
C ASN A 64 3.70 15.10 1.58
N PHE A 65 3.41 14.75 0.32
CA PHE A 65 2.64 15.63 -0.56
C PHE A 65 1.23 15.88 -0.02
N ALA A 66 0.51 14.83 0.40
CA ALA A 66 -0.83 14.93 0.95
C ALA A 66 -0.85 15.68 2.30
N GLN A 67 0.20 15.56 3.11
CA GLN A 67 0.34 16.32 4.35
C GLN A 67 0.46 17.83 4.10
N LEU A 68 1.13 18.23 3.03
CA LEU A 68 1.31 19.64 2.64
C LEU A 68 0.16 20.19 1.79
N SER A 69 -0.61 19.31 1.15
CA SER A 69 -1.70 19.66 0.24
C SER A 69 -3.01 19.00 0.68
N PRO A 70 -3.78 19.61 1.61
CA PRO A 70 -4.96 18.98 2.22
C PRO A 70 -6.11 18.62 1.26
N GLU A 71 -6.08 19.15 0.04
CA GLU A 71 -7.01 18.80 -1.04
C GLU A 71 -6.69 17.44 -1.70
N TYR A 72 -5.60 16.78 -1.29
CA TYR A 72 -5.16 15.49 -1.79
C TYR A 72 -5.21 14.40 -0.72
N ALA A 73 -5.56 13.18 -1.13
CA ALA A 73 -5.50 11.99 -0.30
C ALA A 73 -4.55 10.94 -0.91
N VAL A 74 -3.84 10.21 -0.05
CA VAL A 74 -2.99 9.09 -0.49
C VAL A 74 -3.86 7.95 -0.99
N VAL A 75 -3.45 7.35 -2.12
CA VAL A 75 -4.06 6.16 -2.69
C VAL A 75 -3.01 5.07 -2.86
N ARG A 76 -3.27 3.92 -2.25
CA ARG A 76 -2.42 2.72 -2.34
C ARG A 76 -2.79 1.89 -3.56
N GLY A 77 -1.81 1.24 -4.16
CA GLY A 77 -2.06 0.39 -5.31
C GLY A 77 -0.81 -0.25 -5.88
N TRP A 78 -0.90 -0.60 -7.15
CA TRP A 78 0.11 -1.38 -7.85
C TRP A 78 0.35 -0.78 -9.23
N LEU A 79 1.61 -0.58 -9.58
CA LEU A 79 2.01 -0.43 -10.98
C LEU A 79 2.18 -1.83 -11.57
N VAL A 80 1.59 -2.04 -12.75
CA VAL A 80 1.61 -3.34 -13.43
C VAL A 80 2.39 -3.24 -14.73
N ASN A 81 3.53 -3.92 -14.80
CA ASN A 81 4.35 -4.02 -16.01
C ASN A 81 3.97 -5.29 -16.81
N SER A 82 4.31 -5.28 -18.11
CA SER A 82 4.36 -6.45 -18.98
C SER A 82 5.02 -7.65 -18.29
N GLY A 83 4.43 -8.83 -18.48
CA GLY A 83 4.86 -10.05 -17.80
C GLY A 83 4.38 -10.16 -16.35
N HIS A 84 3.34 -9.42 -15.94
CA HIS A 84 2.71 -9.54 -14.62
C HIS A 84 3.62 -9.17 -13.44
N TRP A 85 4.54 -8.23 -13.68
CA TRP A 85 5.33 -7.63 -12.61
C TRP A 85 4.49 -6.57 -11.89
N LEU A 86 4.30 -6.77 -10.58
CA LEU A 86 3.54 -5.90 -9.70
C LEU A 86 4.50 -5.16 -8.78
N MET A 87 4.46 -3.83 -8.84
CA MET A 87 5.22 -2.96 -7.94
C MET A 87 4.24 -2.23 -7.02
N PRO A 88 4.34 -2.41 -5.68
CA PRO A 88 3.61 -1.57 -4.74
C PRO A 88 3.90 -0.10 -5.04
N HIS A 89 2.84 0.70 -5.13
CA HIS A 89 2.98 2.11 -5.46
C HIS A 89 1.97 2.95 -4.68
N SER A 90 2.31 4.20 -4.43
CA SER A 90 1.37 5.18 -3.91
C SER A 90 1.34 6.41 -4.78
N VAL A 91 0.14 6.90 -4.97
CA VAL A 91 -0.18 8.10 -5.72
C VAL A 91 -1.09 8.98 -4.87
N VAL A 92 -1.45 10.15 -5.38
CA VAL A 92 -2.38 11.03 -4.69
C VAL A 92 -3.62 11.28 -5.54
N ARG A 93 -4.77 11.38 -4.86
CA ARG A 93 -6.05 11.74 -5.45
C ARG A 93 -6.42 13.15 -5.04
N HIS A 94 -6.65 14.02 -6.01
CA HIS A 94 -7.28 15.31 -5.77
C HIS A 94 -8.74 15.07 -5.35
N ILE A 95 -9.09 15.37 -4.10
CA ILE A 95 -10.38 15.03 -3.50
C ILE A 95 -11.56 15.64 -4.26
N PRO A 96 -11.56 16.94 -4.65
CA PRO A 96 -12.68 17.55 -5.35
C PRO A 96 -12.94 16.99 -6.76
N SER A 97 -11.90 16.66 -7.52
CA SER A 97 -12.07 16.18 -8.91
C SER A 97 -11.96 14.67 -9.08
N GLY A 98 -11.49 13.95 -8.07
CA GLY A 98 -11.19 12.52 -8.13
C GLY A 98 -9.95 12.17 -8.97
N ARG A 99 -9.26 13.17 -9.54
CA ARG A 99 -8.09 12.98 -10.43
C ARG A 99 -6.93 12.35 -9.65
N LEU A 100 -6.34 11.30 -10.21
CA LEU A 100 -5.13 10.66 -9.70
C LEU A 100 -3.89 11.21 -10.41
N ILE A 101 -2.83 11.49 -9.66
CA ILE A 101 -1.52 11.89 -10.16
C ILE A 101 -0.40 11.13 -9.44
N ASP A 102 0.63 10.76 -10.17
CA ASP A 102 1.85 10.17 -9.62
C ASP A 102 2.87 11.28 -9.33
N VAL A 103 3.12 11.54 -8.05
CA VAL A 103 4.07 12.57 -7.59
C VAL A 103 5.51 12.05 -7.47
N THR A 104 5.73 10.76 -7.74
CA THR A 104 7.05 10.15 -7.65
C THR A 104 7.84 10.37 -8.94
N PRO A 105 9.08 10.90 -8.87
CA PRO A 105 9.94 10.99 -10.03
C PRO A 105 10.28 9.59 -10.55
N ASP A 106 10.18 9.43 -11.87
CA ASP A 106 10.57 8.22 -12.55
C ASP A 106 11.56 8.57 -13.68
N PRO A 107 12.88 8.44 -13.44
CA PRO A 107 13.91 8.73 -14.43
C PRO A 107 13.83 7.87 -15.69
N SER A 108 13.16 6.71 -15.62
CA SER A 108 12.98 5.81 -16.75
C SER A 108 11.83 6.22 -17.66
N ASN A 109 10.98 7.15 -17.20
CA ASN A 109 9.76 7.59 -17.87
C ASN A 109 8.85 6.40 -18.25
N SER A 110 8.68 5.47 -17.30
CA SER A 110 7.83 4.29 -17.48
C SER A 110 6.36 4.67 -17.61
N SER A 111 5.64 3.86 -18.39
CA SER A 111 4.20 4.02 -18.66
C SER A 111 3.49 2.76 -18.21
N HIS A 112 3.30 2.62 -16.90
CA HIS A 112 2.65 1.47 -16.29
C HIS A 112 1.25 1.84 -15.80
N PRO A 113 0.22 1.01 -16.08
CA PRO A 113 -1.10 1.19 -15.51
C PRO A 113 -1.05 1.09 -13.98
N PHE A 114 -1.84 1.93 -13.32
CA PHE A 114 -2.00 1.92 -11.87
C PHE A 114 -3.34 1.30 -11.46
N VAL A 115 -3.26 0.26 -10.64
CA VAL A 115 -4.42 -0.42 -10.08
C VAL A 115 -4.53 -0.09 -8.60
N GLU A 116 -5.58 0.64 -8.23
CA GLU A 116 -5.87 0.97 -6.82
C GLU A 116 -6.13 -0.30 -5.99
N HIS A 117 -5.62 -0.30 -4.77
CA HIS A 117 -5.86 -1.36 -3.80
C HIS A 117 -7.30 -1.24 -3.26
N CYS A 118 -8.06 -2.35 -3.31
CA CYS A 118 -9.47 -2.37 -2.87
C CYS A 118 -9.67 -2.86 -1.42
N GLY A 119 -8.60 -3.01 -0.64
CA GLY A 119 -8.65 -3.43 0.76
C GLY A 119 -8.25 -2.33 1.74
N THR A 120 -7.91 -2.71 2.96
CA THR A 120 -7.48 -1.76 3.99
C THR A 120 -6.00 -1.40 3.86
N GLU A 121 -5.57 -0.29 4.46
CA GLU A 121 -4.14 0.06 4.58
C GLU A 121 -3.32 -1.08 5.21
N ARG A 122 -3.92 -1.82 6.16
CA ARG A 122 -3.28 -2.98 6.79
C ARG A 122 -3.08 -4.12 5.80
N ASP A 123 -4.07 -4.42 4.97
CA ASP A 123 -3.97 -5.47 3.96
C ASP A 123 -2.90 -5.11 2.93
N PHE A 124 -2.88 -3.84 2.49
CA PHE A 124 -1.83 -3.32 1.63
C PHE A 124 -0.44 -3.48 2.25
N ALA A 125 -0.27 -3.13 3.53
CA ALA A 125 1.00 -3.28 4.24
C ALA A 125 1.47 -4.73 4.31
N ILE A 126 0.55 -5.69 4.54
CA ILE A 126 0.85 -7.12 4.53
C ILE A 126 1.26 -7.57 3.11
N LEU A 127 0.49 -7.18 2.10
CA LEU A 127 0.71 -7.57 0.71
C LEU A 127 1.99 -6.98 0.12
N ARG A 128 2.39 -5.77 0.52
CA ARG A 128 3.61 -5.13 0.00
C ARG A 128 4.88 -5.55 0.74
N HIS A 129 4.79 -6.19 1.90
CA HIS A 129 5.96 -6.52 2.71
C HIS A 129 6.98 -7.36 1.91
N GLY A 130 8.21 -6.84 1.78
CA GLY A 130 9.28 -7.43 0.97
C GLY A 130 9.16 -7.22 -0.55
N ARG A 131 8.23 -6.36 -1.00
CA ARG A 131 7.92 -6.11 -2.42
C ARG A 131 8.20 -4.70 -2.92
N ASP A 132 8.74 -3.84 -2.08
CA ASP A 132 9.23 -2.52 -2.48
C ASP A 132 10.38 -2.72 -3.49
N GLY A 133 10.12 -2.44 -4.78
CA GLY A 133 11.06 -2.71 -5.90
C GLY A 133 10.56 -3.67 -7.00
N GLY A 134 9.36 -4.27 -6.86
CA GLY A 134 8.68 -5.04 -7.92
C GLY A 134 8.88 -6.56 -7.87
N TRP A 135 7.82 -7.32 -8.16
CA TRP A 135 7.79 -8.80 -8.16
C TRP A 135 6.99 -9.38 -9.31
N LEU A 136 7.36 -10.59 -9.76
CA LEU A 136 6.62 -11.37 -10.77
C LEU A 136 5.46 -12.16 -10.14
N HIS A 137 4.26 -12.07 -10.73
CA HIS A 137 3.08 -12.85 -10.31
C HIS A 137 2.46 -13.66 -11.47
N PRO A 138 2.04 -14.93 -11.28
CA PRO A 138 2.35 -15.79 -10.14
C PRO A 138 3.87 -16.07 -10.06
N PRO A 139 4.39 -16.47 -8.89
CA PRO A 139 5.79 -16.88 -8.80
C PRO A 139 6.06 -18.00 -9.82
N PHE A 140 7.04 -17.78 -10.71
CA PHE A 140 7.49 -18.84 -11.62
C PHE A 140 8.04 -20.01 -10.79
N GLY A 141 7.37 -21.17 -10.85
CA GLY A 141 8.00 -22.49 -10.64
C GLY A 141 8.35 -22.91 -9.21
N MET A 142 7.63 -22.50 -8.15
CA MET A 142 7.71 -23.25 -6.89
C MET A 142 6.78 -24.48 -6.94
N GLU A 143 7.22 -25.54 -7.62
CA GLU A 143 6.78 -26.88 -7.25
C GLU A 143 7.21 -27.12 -5.80
N VAL A 144 6.26 -27.05 -4.87
CA VAL A 144 6.47 -27.58 -3.53
C VAL A 144 6.59 -29.08 -3.69
N ARG A 145 7.83 -29.60 -3.76
CA ARG A 145 8.06 -31.03 -3.59
C ARG A 145 7.64 -31.40 -2.18
N ALA A 146 6.44 -31.97 -2.05
CA ALA A 146 6.07 -32.71 -0.86
C ALA A 146 7.11 -33.82 -0.65
N LYS A 147 7.73 -33.82 0.53
CA LYS A 147 8.43 -34.99 1.06
C LYS A 147 7.49 -35.74 1.98
#